data_AF-A0A1E5LHS4-F1
#
_entry.id   AF-A0A1E5LHS4-F1
#
_cell.length_a   1.000
_cell.length_b   1.000
_cell.length_c   1.000
_cell.angle_alpha   90.00
_cell.angle_beta   90.00
_cell.angle_gamma   90.00
#
_symmetry.space_group_name_H-M   'P 1'
#
loop_
_entity.id
_entity.type
_entity.pdbx_description
1 polymer ?
#
loop_
_entity_poly.entity_id
_entity_poly.type
_entity_poly.pdbx_seq_one_letter_code
_entity_poly.pdbx_strand_id
1 'polypeptide(L)'
;MKKVMFLLLSIILLVITGCNNNIDQLSKENEQLKLENQELNSKNLKLLSENKEKDSKIQELHTELEIKEIKSKILIEKQLEEHNRIIEELTALVDTELTEKYGIFNRETINSGDKVSGLTVIDVKKEKQDTGNTNYFVNFNGQFELKGSVYYSQLHDDYIFRVNTDSTNKIPHTLYNILAFRIENEDRLKKALGNKIDNLDKLEKLGPEENVSKLESEVPIKAVFEDFSYVYIPESDAISSAKFVKVIN
;
A
#
# COMPACT_ATOMS: atom_id res chain seq x y z
N MET A 1 -72.79 9.96 80.06
CA MET A 1 -71.46 9.32 80.19
C MET A 1 -71.25 8.09 79.29
N LYS A 2 -72.24 7.21 79.04
CA LYS A 2 -72.05 6.00 78.22
C LYS A 2 -71.68 6.22 76.73
N LYS A 3 -72.13 7.31 76.09
CA LYS A 3 -71.85 7.59 74.66
C LYS A 3 -70.41 8.06 74.38
N VAL A 4 -69.77 8.75 75.33
CA VAL A 4 -68.40 9.27 75.18
C VAL A 4 -67.37 8.14 75.31
N MET A 5 -67.63 7.18 76.19
CA MET A 5 -66.76 6.02 76.40
C MET A 5 -66.70 5.08 75.17
N PHE A 6 -67.84 4.92 74.46
CA PHE A 6 -67.89 4.09 73.26
C PHE A 6 -67.14 4.72 72.07
N LEU A 7 -67.17 6.06 71.96
CA LEU A 7 -66.44 6.81 70.95
C LEU A 7 -64.92 6.74 71.18
N LEU A 8 -64.48 6.84 72.43
CA LEU A 8 -63.06 6.74 72.80
C LEU A 8 -62.48 5.34 72.52
N LEU A 9 -63.24 4.29 72.83
CA LEU A 9 -62.84 2.90 72.55
C LEU A 9 -62.73 2.61 71.04
N SER A 10 -63.61 3.18 70.22
CA SER A 10 -63.60 2.98 68.77
C SER A 10 -62.46 3.74 68.08
N ILE A 11 -62.11 4.94 68.57
CA ILE A 11 -60.93 5.69 68.09
C ILE A 11 -59.64 4.95 68.45
N ILE A 12 -59.52 4.41 69.67
CA ILE A 12 -58.34 3.62 70.07
C ILE A 12 -58.21 2.34 69.25
N LEU A 13 -59.33 1.63 68.97
CA LEU A 13 -59.30 0.45 68.12
C LEU A 13 -58.86 0.76 66.68
N LEU A 14 -59.31 1.89 66.11
CA LEU A 14 -58.92 2.34 64.76
C LEU A 14 -57.42 2.72 64.68
N VAL A 15 -56.85 3.27 65.74
CA VAL A 15 -55.42 3.60 65.79
C VAL A 15 -54.57 2.33 65.94
N ILE A 16 -55.01 1.35 66.74
CA ILE A 16 -54.29 0.08 66.93
C ILE A 16 -54.35 -0.79 65.66
N THR A 17 -55.49 -0.84 64.97
CA THR A 17 -55.62 -1.61 63.71
C THR A 17 -54.93 -0.92 62.54
N GLY A 18 -54.88 0.42 62.52
CA GLY A 18 -54.15 1.19 61.51
C GLY A 18 -52.62 1.11 61.63
N CYS A 19 -52.06 0.97 62.84
CA CYS A 19 -50.63 0.81 63.04
C CYS A 19 -50.12 -0.63 62.81
N ASN A 20 -50.92 -1.66 63.13
CA ASN A 20 -50.49 -3.06 62.99
C ASN A 20 -50.38 -3.51 61.52
N ASN A 21 -51.31 -3.07 60.66
CA ASN A 21 -51.26 -3.41 59.24
C ASN A 21 -50.05 -2.82 58.50
N ASN A 22 -49.57 -1.64 58.91
CA ASN A 22 -48.40 -1.02 58.31
C ASN A 22 -47.07 -1.71 58.70
N ILE A 23 -46.97 -2.26 59.92
CA ILE A 23 -45.73 -2.92 60.39
C ILE A 23 -45.52 -4.27 59.68
N ASP A 24 -46.57 -5.08 59.55
CA ASP A 24 -46.48 -6.37 58.85
C ASP A 24 -46.20 -6.19 57.35
N GLN A 25 -46.74 -5.14 56.74
CA GLN A 25 -46.49 -4.81 55.34
C GLN A 25 -45.05 -4.31 55.12
N LEU A 26 -44.56 -3.42 55.98
CA LEU A 26 -43.16 -2.94 55.94
C LEU A 26 -42.16 -4.07 56.23
N SER A 27 -42.48 -5.00 57.13
CA SER A 27 -41.63 -6.16 57.42
C SER A 27 -41.50 -7.09 56.20
N LYS A 28 -42.61 -7.38 55.50
CA LYS A 28 -42.61 -8.19 54.28
C LYS A 28 -41.87 -7.51 53.13
N GLU A 29 -42.07 -6.19 52.96
CA GLU A 29 -41.37 -5.40 51.94
C GLU A 29 -39.86 -5.36 52.20
N ASN A 30 -39.43 -5.23 53.46
CA ASN A 30 -38.01 -5.25 53.83
C ASN A 30 -37.37 -6.64 53.63
N GLU A 31 -38.09 -7.73 53.91
CA GLU A 31 -37.62 -9.08 53.60
C GLU A 31 -37.52 -9.31 52.08
N GLN A 32 -38.49 -8.84 51.31
CA GLN A 32 -38.45 -8.93 49.84
C GLN A 32 -37.27 -8.14 49.26
N LEU A 33 -37.05 -6.90 49.70
CA LEU A 33 -35.91 -6.07 49.29
C LEU A 33 -34.56 -6.70 49.69
N LYS A 34 -34.51 -7.42 50.80
CA LYS A 34 -33.31 -8.14 51.24
C LYS A 34 -33.01 -9.34 50.34
N LEU A 35 -34.04 -10.09 49.93
CA LEU A 35 -33.91 -11.20 48.98
C LEU A 35 -33.48 -10.70 47.60
N GLU A 36 -34.12 -9.63 47.09
CA GLU A 36 -33.74 -9.01 45.81
C GLU A 36 -32.29 -8.48 45.83
N ASN A 37 -31.86 -7.86 46.94
CA ASN A 37 -30.45 -7.44 47.08
C ASN A 37 -29.47 -8.62 47.10
N GLN A 38 -29.83 -9.73 47.73
CA GLN A 38 -29.00 -10.94 47.72
C GLN A 38 -28.90 -11.55 46.32
N GLU A 39 -30.00 -11.60 45.58
CA GLU A 39 -30.03 -12.08 44.20
C GLU A 39 -29.21 -11.17 43.27
N LEU A 40 -29.38 -9.85 43.38
CA LEU A 40 -28.61 -8.86 42.62
C LEU A 40 -27.11 -8.95 42.92
N ASN A 41 -26.71 -9.11 44.18
CA ASN A 41 -25.31 -9.29 44.54
C ASN A 41 -24.72 -10.58 43.97
N SER A 42 -25.46 -11.69 44.03
CA SER A 42 -25.04 -12.96 43.43
C SER A 42 -24.86 -12.83 41.91
N LYS A 43 -25.82 -12.17 41.23
CA LYS A 43 -25.74 -11.90 39.79
C LYS A 43 -24.56 -10.99 39.43
N ASN A 44 -24.29 -9.98 40.24
CA ASN A 44 -23.18 -9.06 40.01
C ASN A 44 -21.82 -9.75 40.17
N LEU A 45 -21.67 -10.60 41.20
CA LEU A 45 -20.46 -11.42 41.39
C LEU A 45 -20.22 -12.38 40.22
N LYS A 46 -21.28 -13.00 39.70
CA LYS A 46 -21.20 -13.88 38.52
C LYS A 46 -20.78 -13.12 37.27
N LEU A 47 -21.41 -11.97 36.99
CA LEU A 47 -21.03 -11.11 35.86
C LEU A 47 -19.57 -10.62 35.98
N LEU A 48 -19.12 -10.32 37.21
CA LEU A 48 -17.75 -9.91 37.45
C LEU A 48 -16.74 -11.03 37.15
N SER A 49 -17.07 -12.30 37.47
CA SER A 49 -16.19 -13.44 37.13
C SER A 49 -16.19 -13.71 35.63
N GLU A 50 -17.36 -13.68 34.98
CA GLU A 50 -17.50 -13.85 33.53
C GLU A 50 -16.74 -12.76 32.75
N ASN A 51 -16.76 -11.51 33.22
CA ASN A 51 -15.99 -10.43 32.62
C ASN A 51 -14.48 -10.65 32.77
N LYS A 52 -14.00 -11.06 33.94
CA LYS A 52 -12.58 -11.39 34.15
C LYS A 52 -12.09 -12.53 33.25
N GLU A 53 -12.93 -13.54 33.05
CA GLU A 53 -12.63 -14.67 32.15
C GLU A 53 -12.54 -14.20 30.70
N LYS A 54 -13.50 -13.37 30.25
CA LYS A 54 -13.47 -12.76 28.91
C LYS A 54 -12.26 -11.86 28.70
N ASP A 55 -11.91 -11.02 29.68
CA ASP A 55 -10.72 -10.16 29.61
C ASP A 55 -9.44 -10.99 29.48
N SER A 56 -9.34 -12.09 30.23
CA SER A 56 -8.22 -13.02 30.14
C SER A 56 -8.15 -13.67 28.75
N LYS A 57 -9.30 -14.06 28.19
CA LYS A 57 -9.37 -14.63 26.84
C LYS A 57 -9.00 -13.61 25.75
N ILE A 58 -9.39 -12.34 25.92
CA ILE A 58 -9.01 -11.26 25.00
C ILE A 58 -7.49 -11.06 25.01
N GLN A 59 -6.87 -11.06 26.20
CA GLN A 59 -5.40 -10.93 26.31
C GLN A 59 -4.66 -12.11 25.66
N GLU A 60 -5.15 -13.33 25.85
CA GLU A 60 -4.60 -14.53 25.21
C GLU A 60 -4.68 -14.43 23.68
N LEU A 61 -5.85 -14.08 23.14
CA LEU A 61 -6.06 -13.90 21.70
C LEU A 61 -5.21 -12.77 21.11
N HIS A 62 -5.01 -11.68 21.85
CA HIS A 62 -4.16 -10.58 21.42
C HIS A 62 -2.69 -11.01 21.32
N THR A 63 -2.22 -11.77 22.32
CA THR A 63 -0.86 -12.33 22.32
C THR A 63 -0.67 -13.31 21.16
N GLU A 64 -1.65 -14.16 20.87
CA GLU A 64 -1.60 -15.08 19.72
C GLU A 64 -1.52 -14.33 18.37
N LEU A 65 -2.28 -13.24 18.24
CA LEU A 65 -2.23 -12.38 17.05
C LEU A 65 -0.86 -11.73 16.88
N GLU A 66 -0.29 -11.13 17.93
CA GLU A 66 1.05 -10.54 17.89
C GLU A 66 2.12 -11.56 17.49
N ILE A 67 2.08 -12.78 18.05
CA ILE A 67 3.00 -13.86 17.69
C ILE A 67 2.85 -14.25 16.21
N LYS A 68 1.61 -14.31 15.71
CA LYS A 68 1.33 -14.65 14.31
C LYS A 68 1.84 -13.56 13.37
N GLU A 69 1.65 -12.30 13.72
CA GLU A 69 2.16 -11.16 12.95
C GLU A 69 3.69 -11.15 12.90
N ILE A 70 4.37 -11.36 14.04
CA ILE A 70 5.84 -11.45 14.11
C ILE A 70 6.34 -12.62 13.24
N LYS A 71 5.74 -13.80 13.36
CA LYS A 71 6.11 -14.97 12.53
C LYS A 71 5.92 -14.68 11.03
N SER A 72 4.84 -13.99 10.67
CA SER A 72 4.59 -13.61 9.28
C SER A 72 5.64 -12.63 8.77
N LYS A 73 6.03 -11.63 9.57
CA LYS A 73 7.09 -10.66 9.21
C LYS A 73 8.42 -11.37 8.99
N ILE A 74 8.83 -12.22 9.93
CA ILE A 74 10.09 -13.00 9.83
C ILE A 74 10.09 -13.88 8.57
N LEU A 75 8.96 -14.51 8.23
CA LEU A 75 8.86 -15.34 7.03
C LEU A 75 9.03 -14.51 5.75
N ILE A 76 8.39 -13.33 5.69
CA ILE A 76 8.51 -12.42 4.55
C ILE A 76 9.95 -11.91 4.41
N GLU A 77 10.58 -11.48 5.51
CA GLU A 77 11.98 -11.02 5.52
C GLU A 77 12.92 -12.11 5.02
N LYS A 78 12.76 -13.34 5.51
CA LYS A 78 13.59 -14.48 5.08
C LYS A 78 13.40 -14.82 3.60
N GLN A 79 12.16 -14.78 3.10
CA GLN A 79 11.88 -14.99 1.69
C GLN A 79 12.47 -13.88 0.82
N LEU A 80 12.41 -12.64 1.28
CA LEU A 80 13.01 -11.50 0.59
C LEU A 80 14.54 -11.62 0.53
N GLU A 81 15.17 -12.03 1.63
CA GLU A 81 16.62 -12.25 1.70
C GLU A 81 17.07 -13.38 0.76
N GLU A 82 16.37 -14.52 0.76
CA GLU A 82 16.66 -15.64 -0.14
C GLU A 82 16.46 -15.25 -1.60
N HIS A 83 15.40 -14.49 -1.90
CA HIS A 83 15.14 -13.97 -3.24
C HIS A 83 16.24 -13.00 -3.67
N ASN A 84 16.64 -12.05 -2.82
CA ASN A 84 17.72 -11.10 -3.10
C ASN A 84 19.07 -11.82 -3.33
N ARG A 85 19.34 -12.93 -2.62
CA ARG A 85 20.55 -13.72 -2.85
C ARG A 85 20.54 -14.40 -4.22
N ILE A 86 19.44 -15.05 -4.61
CA ILE A 86 19.30 -15.68 -5.94
C ILE A 86 19.40 -14.61 -7.04
N ILE A 87 18.74 -13.48 -6.79
CA ILE A 87 19.01 -12.13 -7.27
C ILE A 87 20.45 -11.83 -7.69
N GLU A 88 21.27 -11.61 -6.66
CA GLU A 88 22.68 -11.29 -6.73
C GLU A 88 23.49 -12.36 -7.46
N GLU A 89 23.21 -13.64 -7.23
CA GLU A 89 23.85 -14.76 -7.93
C GLU A 89 23.56 -14.71 -9.44
N LEU A 90 22.31 -14.50 -9.85
CA LEU A 90 21.94 -14.32 -11.26
C LEU A 90 22.55 -13.05 -11.86
N THR A 91 22.61 -11.97 -11.08
CA THR A 91 23.17 -10.67 -11.50
C THR A 91 24.69 -10.78 -11.72
N ALA A 92 25.39 -11.55 -10.88
CA ALA A 92 26.81 -11.86 -11.03
C ALA A 92 27.09 -12.80 -12.22
N LEU A 93 26.11 -13.60 -12.62
CA LEU A 93 26.17 -14.52 -13.76
C LEU A 93 25.68 -13.90 -15.07
N VAL A 94 25.32 -12.60 -15.11
CA VAL A 94 24.98 -11.92 -16.37
C VAL A 94 26.21 -11.95 -17.27
N ASP A 95 26.17 -12.83 -18.26
CA ASP A 95 27.21 -12.99 -19.26
C ASP A 95 26.94 -12.11 -20.49
N THR A 96 27.87 -12.16 -21.43
CA THR A 96 27.78 -11.44 -22.70
C THR A 96 26.56 -11.87 -23.52
N GLU A 97 26.11 -13.14 -23.43
CA GLU A 97 24.94 -13.62 -24.18
C GLU A 97 23.65 -12.97 -23.65
N LEU A 98 23.44 -12.90 -22.34
CA LEU A 98 22.28 -12.23 -21.74
C LEU A 98 22.26 -10.73 -22.08
N THR A 99 23.43 -10.11 -22.06
CA THR A 99 23.62 -8.69 -22.35
C THR A 99 23.30 -8.35 -23.81
N GLU A 100 23.78 -9.16 -24.77
CA GLU A 100 23.55 -8.90 -26.20
C GLU A 100 22.16 -9.35 -26.68
N LYS A 101 21.68 -10.50 -26.20
CA LYS A 101 20.44 -11.13 -26.70
C LYS A 101 19.19 -10.58 -26.04
N TYR A 102 19.28 -10.24 -24.76
CA TYR A 102 18.14 -9.78 -23.96
C TYR A 102 18.29 -8.36 -23.46
N GLY A 103 19.42 -7.68 -23.71
CA GLY A 103 19.61 -6.31 -23.24
C GLY A 103 19.79 -6.17 -21.73
N ILE A 104 19.99 -7.28 -21.03
CA ILE A 104 20.10 -7.31 -19.58
C ILE A 104 21.56 -7.07 -19.19
N PHE A 105 21.84 -5.99 -18.47
CA PHE A 105 23.18 -5.72 -17.95
C PHE A 105 23.21 -5.65 -16.43
N ASN A 106 24.40 -5.84 -15.87
CA ASN A 106 24.67 -5.65 -14.45
C ASN A 106 25.26 -4.26 -14.20
N ARG A 107 24.52 -3.42 -13.46
CA ARG A 107 24.90 -2.04 -13.11
C ARG A 107 26.19 -1.94 -12.28
N GLU A 108 26.58 -3.00 -11.58
CA GLU A 108 27.83 -3.05 -10.82
C GLU A 108 29.05 -3.25 -11.70
N THR A 109 28.91 -3.95 -12.81
CA THR A 109 30.06 -4.40 -13.61
C THR A 109 30.15 -3.75 -14.98
N ILE A 110 29.10 -3.05 -15.43
CA ILE A 110 29.08 -2.35 -16.72
C ILE A 110 30.11 -1.21 -16.78
N ASN A 111 30.79 -1.09 -17.92
CA ASN A 111 31.83 -0.10 -18.20
C ASN A 111 31.59 0.62 -19.53
N SER A 112 32.18 1.82 -19.67
CA SER A 112 32.23 2.50 -20.97
C SER A 112 32.89 1.63 -22.03
N GLY A 113 32.30 1.59 -23.22
CA GLY A 113 32.69 0.74 -24.34
C GLY A 113 31.94 -0.59 -24.42
N ASP A 114 31.28 -1.03 -23.33
CA ASP A 114 30.47 -2.25 -23.35
C ASP A 114 29.29 -2.10 -24.32
N LYS A 115 28.83 -3.23 -24.87
CA LYS A 115 27.68 -3.29 -25.78
C LYS A 115 26.50 -3.98 -25.13
N VAL A 116 25.32 -3.36 -25.21
CA VAL A 116 24.06 -3.88 -24.68
C VAL A 116 22.95 -3.62 -25.70
N SER A 117 22.26 -4.66 -26.16
CA SER A 117 21.23 -4.56 -27.22
C SER A 117 21.67 -3.78 -28.48
N GLY A 118 22.95 -3.85 -28.84
CA GLY A 118 23.50 -3.10 -29.98
C GLY A 118 23.77 -1.61 -29.71
N LEU A 119 23.50 -1.10 -28.51
CA LEU A 119 23.92 0.21 -28.04
C LEU A 119 25.29 0.13 -27.35
N THR A 120 26.06 1.21 -27.41
CA THR A 120 27.39 1.29 -26.78
C THR A 120 27.31 2.16 -25.53
N VAL A 121 27.81 1.66 -24.40
CA VAL A 121 27.93 2.45 -23.18
C VAL A 121 28.97 3.55 -23.41
N ILE A 122 28.58 4.80 -23.22
CA ILE A 122 29.50 5.94 -23.36
C ILE A 122 30.02 6.43 -22.00
N ASP A 123 29.19 6.34 -20.96
CA ASP A 123 29.53 6.86 -19.63
C ASP A 123 28.81 6.06 -18.54
N VAL A 124 29.51 5.85 -17.42
CA VAL A 124 29.02 5.16 -16.23
C VAL A 124 29.38 5.99 -15.01
N LYS A 125 28.37 6.49 -14.30
CA LYS A 125 28.55 7.24 -13.05
C LYS A 125 27.89 6.49 -11.89
N LYS A 126 28.65 6.34 -10.80
CA LYS A 126 28.18 5.74 -9.55
C LYS A 126 28.39 6.73 -8.41
N GLU A 127 27.34 7.01 -7.65
CA GLU A 127 27.40 7.94 -6.52
C GLU A 127 26.93 7.23 -5.26
N LYS A 128 27.81 7.10 -4.27
CA LYS A 128 27.43 6.57 -2.95
C LYS A 128 26.71 7.65 -2.16
N GLN A 129 25.55 7.30 -1.62
CA GLN A 129 24.81 8.10 -0.67
C GLN A 129 25.30 7.83 0.76
N ASP A 130 25.09 8.79 1.66
CA ASP A 130 25.42 8.66 3.09
C ASP A 130 24.66 7.51 3.78
N THR A 131 23.52 7.11 3.21
CA THR A 131 22.68 5.98 3.65
C THR A 131 23.28 4.61 3.30
N GLY A 132 24.40 4.56 2.57
CA GLY A 132 25.02 3.31 2.09
C GLY A 132 24.49 2.83 0.73
N ASN A 133 23.40 3.42 0.23
CA ASN A 133 22.85 3.16 -1.09
C ASN A 133 23.72 3.78 -2.20
N THR A 134 23.68 3.22 -3.41
CA THR A 134 24.42 3.74 -4.57
C THR A 134 23.45 4.14 -5.68
N ASN A 135 23.63 5.34 -6.24
CA ASN A 135 22.95 5.79 -7.45
C ASN A 135 23.75 5.36 -8.67
N TYR A 136 23.05 4.96 -9.72
CA TYR A 136 23.64 4.52 -10.98
C TYR A 136 23.08 5.33 -12.14
N PHE A 137 23.99 5.87 -12.94
CA PHE A 137 23.67 6.57 -14.17
C PHE A 137 24.52 5.94 -15.29
N VAL A 138 23.86 5.42 -16.32
CA VAL A 138 24.53 4.76 -17.44
C VAL A 138 24.00 5.34 -18.74
N ASN A 139 24.88 5.94 -19.53
CA ASN A 139 24.52 6.55 -20.80
C ASN A 139 24.93 5.63 -21.95
N PHE A 140 24.02 5.46 -22.91
CA PHE A 140 24.19 4.62 -24.09
C PHE A 140 24.06 5.46 -25.35
N ASN A 141 24.91 5.20 -26.34
CA ASN A 141 24.85 5.77 -27.68
C ASN A 141 24.38 4.70 -28.67
N GLY A 142 23.52 5.12 -29.60
CA GLY A 142 23.04 4.35 -30.73
C GLY A 142 21.55 4.56 -30.93
N GLN A 143 21.02 4.00 -32.02
CA GLN A 143 19.58 4.00 -32.29
C GLN A 143 18.99 2.62 -32.07
N PHE A 144 17.76 2.58 -31.55
CA PHE A 144 17.04 1.36 -31.27
C PHE A 144 15.56 1.53 -31.61
N GLU A 145 14.96 0.44 -32.09
CA GLU A 145 13.57 0.40 -32.53
C GLU A 145 12.71 -0.34 -31.50
N LEU A 146 11.68 0.33 -30.98
CA LEU A 146 10.77 -0.25 -30.00
C LEU A 146 9.32 -0.20 -30.46
N LYS A 147 8.57 -1.22 -30.05
CA LYS A 147 7.10 -1.17 -29.98
C LYS A 147 6.69 -0.84 -28.55
N GLY A 148 5.66 -0.05 -28.42
CA GLY A 148 5.18 0.40 -27.12
C GLY A 148 4.05 1.38 -27.26
N SER A 149 3.86 2.18 -26.22
CA SER A 149 2.82 3.19 -26.17
C SER A 149 3.32 4.46 -25.50
N VAL A 150 2.82 5.59 -25.95
CA VAL A 150 3.11 6.90 -25.37
C VAL A 150 1.94 7.31 -24.51
N TYR A 151 2.22 7.76 -23.30
CA TYR A 151 1.25 8.41 -22.42
C TYR A 151 1.88 9.63 -21.77
N TYR A 152 1.06 10.55 -21.28
CA TYR A 152 1.52 11.70 -20.53
C TYR A 152 1.40 11.39 -19.02
N SER A 153 2.49 11.57 -18.28
CA SER A 153 2.54 11.29 -16.84
C SER A 153 2.44 12.59 -16.05
N GLN A 154 1.39 12.73 -15.24
CA GLN A 154 1.24 13.87 -14.32
C GLN A 154 2.31 13.87 -13.21
N LEU A 155 2.85 12.69 -12.86
CA LEU A 155 3.90 12.58 -11.84
C LEU A 155 5.22 13.23 -12.31
N HIS A 156 5.51 13.11 -13.61
CA HIS A 156 6.75 13.61 -14.20
C HIS A 156 6.58 14.89 -15.03
N ASP A 157 5.34 15.31 -15.28
CA ASP A 157 5.00 16.41 -16.18
C ASP A 157 5.68 16.26 -17.56
N ASP A 158 5.64 15.05 -18.12
CA ASP A 158 6.36 14.69 -19.35
C ASP A 158 5.66 13.49 -20.07
N TYR A 159 5.99 13.27 -21.34
CA TYR A 159 5.59 12.06 -22.06
C TYR A 159 6.52 10.90 -21.76
N ILE A 160 5.89 9.79 -21.38
CA ILE A 160 6.54 8.55 -21.08
C ILE A 160 6.23 7.54 -22.19
N PHE A 161 7.26 6.86 -22.67
CA PHE A 161 7.13 5.70 -23.53
C PHE A 161 7.13 4.42 -22.69
N ARG A 162 6.03 3.67 -22.70
CA ARG A 162 5.93 2.32 -22.14
C ARG A 162 6.34 1.30 -23.19
N VAL A 163 7.39 0.54 -22.91
CA VAL A 163 7.94 -0.50 -23.79
C VAL A 163 7.02 -1.72 -23.76
N ASN A 164 6.64 -2.23 -24.93
CA ASN A 164 5.94 -3.51 -25.02
C ASN A 164 6.91 -4.64 -24.64
N THR A 165 6.40 -5.67 -23.93
CA THR A 165 7.18 -6.84 -23.50
C THR A 165 8.00 -7.47 -24.63
N ASP A 166 7.46 -7.49 -25.85
CA ASP A 166 8.10 -8.09 -27.03
C ASP A 166 9.28 -7.27 -27.58
N SER A 167 9.52 -6.07 -27.06
CA SER A 167 10.63 -5.18 -27.47
C SER A 167 11.63 -4.91 -26.35
N THR A 168 11.45 -5.52 -25.17
CA THR A 168 12.34 -5.34 -24.01
C THR A 168 13.79 -5.73 -24.31
N ASN A 169 14.01 -6.75 -25.13
CA ASN A 169 15.34 -7.19 -25.52
C ASN A 169 16.13 -6.20 -26.41
N LYS A 170 15.48 -5.14 -26.90
CA LYS A 170 16.09 -4.12 -27.79
C LYS A 170 16.49 -2.85 -27.04
N ILE A 171 16.33 -2.81 -25.72
CA ILE A 171 16.68 -1.67 -24.88
C ILE A 171 17.54 -2.16 -23.71
N PRO A 172 18.63 -1.45 -23.36
CA PRO A 172 19.40 -1.78 -22.18
C PRO A 172 18.56 -1.67 -20.91
N HIS A 173 18.58 -2.72 -20.10
CA HIS A 173 17.83 -2.78 -18.87
C HIS A 173 18.54 -3.71 -17.87
N THR A 174 18.15 -3.65 -16.61
CA THR A 174 18.63 -4.57 -15.57
C THR A 174 17.54 -5.61 -15.29
N LEU A 175 17.86 -6.70 -14.59
CA LEU A 175 16.87 -7.70 -14.17
C LEU A 175 15.66 -7.11 -13.42
N TYR A 176 15.84 -5.93 -12.81
CA TYR A 176 14.87 -5.29 -11.92
C TYR A 176 14.12 -4.11 -12.55
N ASN A 177 14.53 -3.64 -13.73
CA ASN A 177 14.19 -2.30 -14.26
C ASN A 177 14.49 -2.28 -15.77
N ILE A 178 13.65 -1.91 -16.75
CA ILE A 178 12.56 -0.93 -16.83
C ILE A 178 11.60 -1.31 -17.99
N LEU A 179 10.30 -0.99 -17.83
CA LEU A 179 9.26 -1.10 -18.86
C LEU A 179 8.80 0.26 -19.42
N ALA A 180 9.38 1.38 -19.00
CA ALA A 180 9.02 2.72 -19.47
C ALA A 180 10.12 3.79 -19.30
N PHE A 181 10.24 4.76 -20.21
CA PHE A 181 11.21 5.85 -20.11
C PHE A 181 10.64 7.18 -20.60
N ARG A 182 11.19 8.29 -20.11
CA ARG A 182 10.83 9.65 -20.50
C ARG A 182 11.37 10.03 -21.88
N ILE A 183 10.61 10.81 -22.66
CA ILE A 183 11.00 11.23 -24.01
C ILE A 183 11.54 12.66 -23.98
N GLU A 184 12.86 12.84 -24.07
CA GLU A 184 13.50 14.15 -23.81
C GLU A 184 13.14 15.28 -24.77
N ASN A 185 12.79 14.94 -26.02
CA ASN A 185 12.58 15.91 -27.10
C ASN A 185 11.14 15.88 -27.61
N GLU A 186 10.20 16.11 -26.69
CA GLU A 186 8.76 16.05 -26.90
C GLU A 186 8.26 16.78 -28.15
N ASP A 187 8.84 17.92 -28.53
CA ASP A 187 8.42 18.67 -29.71
C ASP A 187 8.49 17.83 -30.99
N ARG A 188 9.49 16.95 -31.11
CA ARG A 188 9.60 16.03 -32.24
C ARG A 188 8.52 14.96 -32.19
N LEU A 189 8.20 14.45 -31.00
CA LEU A 189 7.14 13.47 -30.79
C LEU A 189 5.77 14.09 -31.13
N LYS A 190 5.46 15.27 -30.59
CA LYS A 190 4.26 16.06 -30.87
C LYS A 190 4.07 16.25 -32.37
N LYS A 191 5.13 16.67 -33.07
CA LYS A 191 5.10 16.85 -34.52
C LYS A 191 4.86 15.54 -35.29
N ALA A 192 5.41 14.42 -34.81
CA ALA A 192 5.26 13.12 -35.46
C ALA A 192 3.88 12.48 -35.24
N LEU A 193 3.29 12.67 -34.05
CA LEU A 193 1.99 12.11 -33.69
C LEU A 193 0.81 13.01 -34.09
N GLY A 194 1.05 14.31 -34.25
CA GLY A 194 0.02 15.31 -34.59
C GLY A 194 -1.18 15.19 -33.65
N ASN A 195 -2.38 15.21 -34.23
CA ASN A 195 -3.65 15.18 -33.48
C ASN A 195 -3.84 13.95 -32.57
N LYS A 196 -3.03 12.90 -32.70
CA LYS A 196 -3.07 11.76 -31.77
C LYS A 196 -2.58 12.15 -30.38
N ILE A 197 -1.67 13.12 -30.29
CA ILE A 197 -1.10 13.56 -29.01
C ILE A 197 -2.05 14.52 -28.27
N ASP A 198 -2.88 15.28 -29.00
CA ASP A 198 -3.84 16.23 -28.43
C ASP A 198 -4.87 15.58 -27.48
N ASN A 199 -5.03 14.25 -27.54
CA ASN A 199 -5.91 13.51 -26.64
C ASN A 199 -5.21 13.13 -25.32
N LEU A 200 -3.87 13.10 -25.28
CA LEU A 200 -3.10 12.91 -24.06
C LEU A 200 -3.15 14.17 -23.18
N ASP A 201 -2.92 15.34 -23.78
CA ASP A 201 -2.83 16.63 -23.08
C ASP A 201 -4.16 17.08 -22.47
N LYS A 202 -5.29 16.62 -23.02
CA LYS A 202 -6.62 16.98 -22.51
C LYS A 202 -6.97 16.32 -21.18
N LEU A 203 -6.31 15.22 -20.82
CA LEU A 203 -6.52 14.53 -19.54
C LEU A 203 -5.87 15.26 -18.35
N GLU A 204 -4.91 16.15 -18.60
CA GLU A 204 -4.30 17.02 -17.59
C GLU A 204 -5.33 17.98 -16.94
N LYS A 205 -6.43 18.28 -17.65
CA LYS A 205 -7.40 19.32 -17.26
C LYS A 205 -8.64 18.78 -16.53
N LEU A 206 -8.77 17.47 -16.37
CA LEU A 206 -9.86 16.85 -15.62
C LEU A 206 -9.37 16.62 -14.19
N GLY A 207 -9.94 17.36 -13.24
CA GLY A 207 -9.56 17.30 -11.83
C GLY A 207 -9.82 15.94 -11.18
N PRO A 208 -9.34 15.74 -9.94
CA PRO A 208 -9.29 14.44 -9.26
C PRO A 208 -10.65 13.81 -8.92
N GLU A 209 -11.77 14.48 -9.21
CA GLU A 209 -13.11 14.00 -8.87
C GLU A 209 -13.75 13.10 -9.95
N GLU A 210 -13.26 13.15 -11.20
CA GLU A 210 -13.65 12.17 -12.22
C GLU A 210 -12.73 10.94 -12.13
N ASN A 211 -12.98 10.10 -11.13
CA ASN A 211 -12.47 8.72 -11.07
C ASN A 211 -13.04 7.89 -12.23
N VAL A 212 -12.59 8.17 -13.45
CA VAL A 212 -12.78 7.30 -14.59
C VAL A 212 -11.68 6.26 -14.52
N SER A 213 -12.09 5.01 -14.30
CA SER A 213 -11.27 3.80 -14.40
C SER A 213 -10.75 3.57 -15.83
N LYS A 214 -9.98 4.51 -16.36
CA LYS A 214 -9.25 4.35 -17.60
C LYS A 214 -7.78 4.42 -17.26
N LEU A 215 -7.12 3.27 -17.40
CA LEU A 215 -5.84 3.27 -18.09
C LEU A 215 -5.89 4.35 -19.18
N GLU A 216 -5.24 5.47 -18.89
CA GLU A 216 -4.28 6.13 -19.76
C GLU A 216 -4.67 5.99 -21.23
N SER A 217 -5.10 7.07 -21.87
CA SER A 217 -5.37 7.06 -23.31
C SER A 217 -4.06 6.95 -24.10
N GLU A 218 -3.32 5.86 -23.92
CA GLU A 218 -2.01 5.68 -24.52
C GLU A 218 -2.12 5.63 -26.04
N VAL A 219 -1.10 6.17 -26.72
CA VAL A 219 -0.99 6.09 -28.17
C VAL A 219 -0.02 4.95 -28.50
N PRO A 220 -0.49 3.78 -28.98
CA PRO A 220 0.39 2.70 -29.36
C PRO A 220 1.18 3.10 -30.61
N ILE A 221 2.51 2.98 -30.54
CA ILE A 221 3.41 3.31 -31.64
C ILE A 221 4.55 2.31 -31.74
N LYS A 222 5.10 2.24 -32.96
CA LYS A 222 6.42 1.70 -33.21
C LYS A 222 7.33 2.87 -33.53
N ALA A 223 8.45 3.03 -32.82
CA ALA A 223 9.29 4.21 -32.96
C ALA A 223 10.78 3.87 -32.84
N VAL A 224 11.61 4.75 -33.41
CA VAL A 224 13.06 4.76 -33.22
C VAL A 224 13.40 5.79 -32.16
N PHE A 225 14.24 5.38 -31.23
CA PHE A 225 14.82 6.21 -30.19
C PHE A 225 16.35 6.20 -30.29
N GLU A 226 16.99 7.18 -29.68
CA GLU A 226 18.44 7.29 -29.60
C GLU A 226 18.89 7.83 -28.24
N ASP A 227 20.18 7.70 -27.95
CA ASP A 227 20.83 8.23 -26.75
C ASP A 227 20.12 7.84 -25.44
N PHE A 228 19.99 6.53 -25.18
CA PHE A 228 19.32 6.04 -23.98
C PHE A 228 20.13 6.32 -22.72
N SER A 229 19.48 6.85 -21.68
CA SER A 229 20.08 7.12 -20.38
C SER A 229 19.36 6.31 -19.32
N TYR A 230 20.04 5.32 -18.75
CA TYR A 230 19.56 4.54 -17.62
C TYR A 230 19.82 5.26 -16.30
N VAL A 231 18.81 5.36 -15.45
CA VAL A 231 18.92 5.91 -14.11
C VAL A 231 18.34 4.94 -13.09
N TYR A 232 19.07 4.72 -12.01
CA TYR A 232 18.56 4.06 -10.80
C TYR A 232 18.99 4.83 -9.56
N ILE A 233 18.01 5.36 -8.85
CA ILE A 233 18.17 6.02 -7.57
C ILE A 233 17.22 5.29 -6.61
N PRO A 234 17.74 4.59 -5.58
CA PRO A 234 16.91 3.92 -4.60
C PRO A 234 15.89 4.88 -3.96
N GLU A 235 14.65 4.40 -3.76
CA GLU A 235 13.57 5.15 -3.10
C GLU A 235 13.19 6.48 -3.79
N SER A 236 13.43 6.59 -5.10
CA SER A 236 13.12 7.77 -5.91
C SER A 236 12.25 7.42 -7.11
N ASP A 237 11.42 8.38 -7.53
CA ASP A 237 10.66 8.32 -8.79
C ASP A 237 11.52 8.66 -10.03
N ALA A 238 12.85 8.47 -9.94
CA ALA A 238 13.73 8.78 -11.04
C ALA A 238 13.53 7.77 -12.18
N ILE A 239 13.31 8.27 -13.40
CA ILE A 239 13.05 7.45 -14.57
C ILE A 239 14.11 7.68 -15.65
N SER A 240 14.49 6.60 -16.32
CA SER A 240 15.36 6.63 -17.51
C SER A 240 14.76 7.47 -18.64
N SER A 241 15.60 7.88 -19.59
CA SER A 241 15.19 8.71 -20.73
C SER A 241 15.79 8.27 -22.05
N ALA A 242 15.14 8.67 -23.15
CA ALA A 242 15.69 8.54 -24.51
C ALA A 242 15.20 9.70 -25.39
N LYS A 243 15.90 9.95 -26.49
CA LYS A 243 15.47 10.90 -27.51
C LYS A 243 14.65 10.20 -28.58
N PHE A 244 13.49 10.75 -28.89
CA PHE A 244 12.66 10.32 -30.01
C PHE A 244 13.27 10.75 -31.36
N VAL A 245 13.33 9.81 -32.31
CA VAL A 245 13.82 10.04 -33.67
C VAL A 245 12.66 10.10 -34.67
N LYS A 246 11.87 9.02 -34.76
CA LYS A 246 10.74 8.92 -35.70
C LYS A 246 9.76 7.80 -35.33
N VAL A 247 8.52 7.91 -35.81
CA VAL A 247 7.57 6.79 -35.87
C VAL A 247 7.89 5.92 -37.09
N ILE A 248 7.75 4.60 -36.93
CA ILE A 248 7.78 3.62 -38.02
C ILE A 248 6.36 3.16 -38.30
N ASN A 249 5.93 3.34 -39.55
CA ASN A 249 4.65 2.86 -40.06
C ASN A 249 4.75 1.42 -40.54
#